data_AF-A0A498LSB5-F1
#
_entry.id   AF-A0A498LSB5-F1
#
_cell.length_a   1.000
_cell.length_b   1.000
_cell.length_c   1.000
_cell.angle_alpha   90.00
_cell.angle_beta   90.00
_cell.angle_gamma   90.00
#
_symmetry.space_group_name_H-M   'P 1'
#
loop_
_entity.id
_entity.type
_entity.pdbx_description
1 polymer ?
#
loop_
_entity_poly.entity_id
_entity_poly.type
_entity_poly.pdbx_seq_one_letter_code
_entity_poly.pdbx_strand_id
1 'polypeptide(L)'
;MIPQEFSKWSYFNICLAASGDLEALEIWQLAGVDMTMCSYDGQTPIEVARATGCKEVVEFLKQAALYQTQNGEYIEFTACPRS
;
A
#
# COMPACT_ATOMS: atom_id res chain seq x y z
N MET A 1 -1.26 18.45 -11.31
CA MET A 1 -2.59 17.80 -11.28
C MET A 1 -2.34 16.37 -10.83
N ILE A 2 -2.69 16.04 -9.59
CA ILE A 2 -2.54 14.67 -9.09
C ILE A 2 -3.61 13.84 -9.83
N PRO A 3 -3.25 12.71 -10.47
CA PRO A 3 -4.24 11.90 -11.17
C PRO A 3 -5.33 11.46 -10.18
N GLN A 4 -6.60 11.56 -10.60
CA GLN A 4 -7.77 11.24 -9.75
C GLN A 4 -7.71 9.82 -9.15
N GLU A 5 -7.02 8.91 -9.84
CA GLU A 5 -6.75 7.53 -9.43
C GLU A 5 -5.88 7.45 -8.16
N PHE A 6 -4.94 8.39 -7.99
CA PHE A 6 -3.99 8.43 -6.88
C PHE A 6 -4.69 8.70 -5.54
N SER A 7 -5.65 9.62 -5.55
CA SER A 7 -6.50 9.91 -4.39
C SER A 7 -7.43 8.75 -4.08
N LYS A 8 -7.90 8.02 -5.10
CA LYS A 8 -8.79 6.87 -4.89
C LYS A 8 -8.07 5.71 -4.21
N TRP A 9 -6.84 5.40 -4.61
CA TRP A 9 -6.08 4.28 -4.04
C TRP A 9 -5.63 4.53 -2.60
N SER A 10 -5.23 5.76 -2.28
CA SER A 10 -4.89 6.16 -0.90
C SER A 10 -6.12 6.08 0.02
N TYR A 11 -7.27 6.59 -0.43
CA TYR A 11 -8.51 6.53 0.35
C TYR A 11 -9.00 5.10 0.56
N PHE A 12 -8.89 4.25 -0.46
CA PHE A 12 -9.29 2.85 -0.37
C PHE A 12 -8.41 2.08 0.64
N ASN A 13 -7.10 2.29 0.58
CA ASN A 13 -6.15 1.67 1.50
C ASN A 13 -6.41 2.06 2.97
N ILE A 14 -6.67 3.34 3.23
CA ILE A 14 -7.09 3.82 4.57
C ILE A 14 -8.37 3.11 5.03
N CYS A 15 -9.35 2.95 4.13
CA CYS A 15 -10.63 2.32 4.45
C CYS A 15 -10.44 0.85 4.82
N LEU A 16 -9.65 0.09 4.04
CA LEU A 16 -9.34 -1.30 4.35
C LEU A 16 -8.59 -1.44 5.68
N ALA A 17 -7.64 -0.54 5.93
CA ALA A 17 -6.90 -0.49 7.18
C ALA A 17 -7.80 -0.19 8.39
N ALA A 18 -8.80 0.68 8.21
CA ALA A 18 -9.79 1.00 9.21
C ALA A 18 -10.79 -0.14 9.46
N SER A 19 -11.18 -0.88 8.41
CA SER A 19 -12.11 -2.00 8.52
C SER A 19 -11.47 -3.25 9.12
N GLY A 20 -10.14 -3.39 9.02
CA GLY A 20 -9.45 -4.60 9.47
C GLY A 20 -9.34 -5.68 8.39
N ASP A 21 -9.65 -5.36 7.13
CA ASP A 21 -9.73 -6.33 6.04
C ASP A 21 -8.34 -6.67 5.47
N LEU A 22 -7.67 -7.65 6.10
CA LEU A 22 -6.37 -8.15 5.67
C LEU A 22 -6.39 -8.73 4.25
N GLU A 23 -7.39 -9.54 3.92
CA GLU A 23 -7.47 -10.20 2.59
C GLU A 23 -7.53 -9.16 1.46
N ALA A 24 -8.30 -8.09 1.67
CA ALA A 24 -8.36 -6.99 0.72
C ALA A 24 -7.03 -6.22 0.63
N LEU A 25 -6.32 -6.03 1.75
CA LEU A 25 -4.99 -5.42 1.79
C LEU A 25 -3.94 -6.28 1.07
N GLU A 26 -4.02 -7.61 1.19
CA GLU A 26 -3.16 -8.55 0.46
C GLU A 26 -3.37 -8.46 -1.06
N ILE A 27 -4.64 -8.43 -1.50
CA ILE A 27 -4.96 -8.23 -2.92
C ILE A 27 -4.43 -6.87 -3.39
N TRP A 28 -4.54 -5.84 -2.57
CA TRP A 28 -4.04 -4.49 -2.88
C TRP A 28 -2.51 -4.45 -2.99
N GLN A 29 -1.81 -5.19 -2.11
CA GLN A 29 -0.37 -5.39 -2.19
C GLN A 29 0.02 -6.08 -3.49
N LEU A 30 -0.70 -7.14 -3.87
CA LEU A 30 -0.44 -7.89 -5.11
C LEU A 30 -0.70 -7.06 -6.36
N ALA A 31 -1.63 -6.10 -6.30
CA ALA A 31 -1.85 -5.13 -7.35
C ALA A 31 -0.69 -4.13 -7.53
N GLY A 32 0.33 -4.19 -6.66
CA GLY A 32 1.48 -3.27 -6.70
C GLY A 32 1.15 -1.89 -6.15
N VAL A 33 0.07 -1.76 -5.36
CA VAL A 33 -0.27 -0.49 -4.75
C VAL A 33 0.66 -0.21 -3.59
N ASP A 34 1.13 1.03 -3.54
CA ASP A 34 1.95 1.50 -2.45
C ASP A 34 1.09 1.65 -1.18
N MET A 35 1.32 0.74 -0.23
CA MET A 35 0.51 0.68 0.99
C MET A 35 0.93 1.70 2.02
N THR A 36 2.06 2.38 1.80
CA THR A 36 2.59 3.42 2.67
C THR A 36 2.02 4.79 2.35
N MET A 37 1.26 4.91 1.26
CA MET A 37 0.67 6.18 0.84
C MET A 37 -0.22 6.78 1.92
N CYS A 38 0.11 8.01 2.29
CA CYS A 38 -0.72 8.84 3.13
C CYS A 38 -1.90 9.43 2.34
N SER A 39 -3.00 9.66 3.05
CA SER A 39 -4.15 10.41 2.54
C SER A 39 -3.79 11.89 2.34
N TYR A 40 -4.68 12.64 1.72
CA TYR A 40 -4.55 14.09 1.54
C TYR A 40 -4.33 14.83 2.88
N ASP A 41 -4.91 14.32 3.96
CA ASP A 41 -4.76 14.86 5.31
C ASP A 41 -3.42 14.49 5.99
N GLY A 42 -2.53 13.79 5.29
CA GLY A 42 -1.25 13.31 5.83
C GLY A 42 -1.37 12.07 6.73
N GLN A 43 -2.57 11.50 6.85
CA GLN A 43 -2.81 10.29 7.64
C GLN A 43 -2.32 9.05 6.90
N THR A 44 -1.55 8.20 7.57
CA THR A 44 -1.14 6.90 7.04
C THR A 44 -2.14 5.81 7.42
N PRO A 45 -2.31 4.77 6.59
CA PRO A 45 -3.18 3.64 6.91
C PRO A 45 -2.77 2.93 8.22
N ILE A 46 -1.48 2.93 8.58
CA ILE A 46 -0.99 2.44 9.88
C ILE A 46 -1.58 3.21 11.06
N GLU A 47 -1.66 4.54 10.96
CA GLU A 47 -2.20 5.38 12.05
C GLU A 47 -3.68 5.11 12.25
N VAL A 48 -4.42 4.91 11.17
CA VAL A 48 -5.84 4.58 11.20
C VAL A 48 -6.06 3.16 11.76
N ALA A 49 -5.32 2.15 11.28
CA ALA A 49 -5.39 0.80 11.83
C ALA A 49 -5.06 0.75 13.33
N ARG A 50 -4.09 1.56 13.77
CA ARG A 50 -3.74 1.71 15.18
C ARG A 50 -4.87 2.37 15.99
N ALA A 51 -5.54 3.38 15.41
CA ALA A 51 -6.68 4.03 16.02
C ALA A 51 -7.90 3.09 16.15
N THR A 52 -8.13 2.23 15.17
CA THR A 52 -9.16 1.18 15.23
C THR A 52 -8.81 0.06 16.22
N GLY A 53 -7.51 -0.16 16.47
CA GLY A 53 -7.03 -1.24 17.34
C GLY A 53 -6.81 -2.57 16.63
N CYS A 54 -6.77 -2.57 15.30
CA CYS A 54 -6.57 -3.75 14.46
C CYS A 54 -5.08 -4.12 14.39
N LYS A 55 -4.59 -4.82 15.42
CA LYS A 55 -3.15 -5.16 15.55
C LYS A 55 -2.60 -5.98 14.38
N GLU A 56 -3.40 -6.91 13.85
CA GLU A 56 -2.95 -7.75 12.73
C GLU A 56 -2.75 -6.93 11.45
N VAL A 57 -3.66 -5.99 11.16
CA VAL A 57 -3.51 -5.03 10.05
C VAL A 57 -2.33 -4.10 10.26
N VAL A 58 -2.08 -3.63 11.48
CA VAL A 58 -0.91 -2.80 11.78
C VAL A 58 0.39 -3.56 11.48
N GLU A 59 0.49 -4.82 11.88
CA GLU A 59 1.67 -5.63 11.61
C GLU A 59 1.82 -5.92 10.11
N PHE A 60 0.72 -6.23 9.43
CA PHE A 60 0.71 -6.44 7.98
C PHE A 60 1.18 -5.21 7.21
N LEU A 61 0.60 -4.03 7.46
CA LEU A 61 0.99 -2.78 6.82
C LEU A 61 2.46 -2.41 7.11
N LYS A 62 2.94 -2.74 8.30
CA LYS A 62 4.34 -2.52 8.68
C LYS A 62 5.27 -3.45 7.90
N GLN A 63 4.93 -4.73 7.75
CA GLN A 63 5.68 -5.67 6.91
C GLN A 63 5.67 -5.20 5.45
N ALA A 64 4.50 -4.87 4.92
CA ALA A 64 4.30 -4.31 3.59
C ALA A 64 5.21 -3.09 3.31
N ALA A 65 5.28 -2.14 4.24
CA ALA A 65 6.15 -0.98 4.14
C ALA A 65 7.65 -1.35 4.07
N LEU A 66 8.06 -2.38 4.82
CA LEU A 66 9.44 -2.90 4.79
C LEU A 66 9.77 -3.61 3.47
N TYR A 67 8.80 -4.29 2.85
CA TYR A 67 9.01 -4.91 1.53
C TYR A 67 9.16 -3.87 0.41
N GLN A 68 8.45 -2.74 0.46
CA GLN A 68 8.57 -1.69 -0.56
C GLN A 68 9.91 -0.93 -0.50
N THR A 69 10.50 -0.75 0.69
CA THR A 69 11.84 -0.12 0.78
C THR A 69 12.98 -0.98 0.23
N GLN A 70 12.76 -2.27 -0.05
CA GLN A 70 13.75 -3.18 -0.65
C GLN A 70 13.51 -3.47 -2.14
N ASN A 71 12.34 -3.12 -2.68
CA ASN A 71 11.97 -3.32 -4.09
C ASN A 71 12.18 -2.06 -4.96
N GLY A 72 13.11 -1.20 -4.56
CA GLY A 72 13.62 -0.10 -5.39
C GLY A 72 14.48 -0.56 -6.58
N GLU A 73 14.85 -1.84 -6.65
CA GLU A 73 15.29 -2.45 -7.91
C GLU A 73 14.06 -2.78 -8.75
N TYR A 74 13.66 -1.79 -9.54
CA TYR A 74 13.03 -1.98 -10.82
C TYR A 74 13.67 -3.20 -11.48
N ILE A 75 12.96 -4.34 -11.52
CA ILE A 75 13.31 -5.40 -12.47
C ILE A 75 13.13 -4.77 -13.84
N GLU A 76 14.24 -4.22 -14.36
CA GLU A 76 14.35 -3.81 -15.74
C GLU A 76 13.97 -5.06 -16.54
N PHE A 77 12.75 -5.06 -17.06
CA PHE A 77 12.35 -5.98 -18.11
C PHE A 77 13.23 -5.61 -19.30
N THR A 78 14.49 -6.06 -19.31
CA THR A 78 15.30 -6.11 -20.51
C THR A 78 14.71 -7.19 -21.40
N ALA A 79 13.52 -6.90 -21.94
CA ALA A 79 13.10 -7.37 -23.24
C ALA A 79 14.04 -6.74 -24.27
N CYS A 80 15.30 -7.19 -24.27
CA CYS A 80 16.16 -7.05 -25.43
C CYS A 80 15.96 -8.32 -26.26
N PRO A 81 15.33 -8.26 -27.43
CA PRO A 81 15.46 -9.33 -28.41
C PRO A 81 16.92 -9.27 -28.87
N ARG A 82 17.72 -10.30 -28.59
CA ARG A 82 19.07 -10.36 -29.15
C ARG A 82 19.27 -11.66 -29.94
N SER A 83 19.05 -11.46 -31.24
CA SER A 83 19.42 -12.19 -32.45
C SER A 83 18.68 -13.47 -32.81
#